data_AF-A0AAX4P1Z1-F1
#
_entry.id   AF-A0AAX4P1Z1-F1
#
_cell.length_a   1.000
_cell.length_b   1.000
_cell.length_c   1.000
_cell.angle_alpha   90.00
_cell.angle_beta   90.00
_cell.angle_gamma   90.00
#
_symmetry.space_group_name_H-M   'P 1'
#
loop_
_entity.id
_entity.type
_entity.pdbx_description
1 polymer ?
#
loop_
_entity_poly.entity_id
_entity_poly.type
_entity_poly.pdbx_seq_one_letter_code
_entity_poly.pdbx_strand_id
1 'polypeptide(L)'
;MSLVTTNIGDRGSQTTPSASRSIVEAQRAEAAEALGKPGDSYKLIDSLAYADHIPPACTQEAQRLILEEARRMPKSREDYLKELPSASDFNGARCPLAARELERLERGEQAGIDLSRYDLPSGGKDAKSWLSAVQNAESQLEHQSNRVENLELMLKSGASVWREANKQLEGLCASVARETEAAEGEIEAMNRERKLHQMTTGNQIAHMEREWFDQVHKNRQIEFACSQLERKKD
;
A
#
# COMPACT_ATOMS: atom_id res chain seq x y z
N MET A 1 7.63 -17.25 62.66
CA MET A 1 6.96 -16.29 61.76
C MET A 1 7.45 -16.55 60.36
N SER A 2 6.55 -16.90 59.45
CA SER A 2 6.86 -17.34 58.09
C SER A 2 7.37 -16.16 57.25
N LEU A 3 8.56 -16.29 56.68
CA LEU A 3 9.10 -15.36 55.70
C LEU A 3 8.42 -15.63 54.36
N VAL A 4 7.51 -14.74 53.97
CA VAL A 4 6.89 -14.74 52.64
C VAL A 4 7.88 -14.12 51.66
N THR A 5 8.64 -14.95 50.96
CA THR A 5 9.40 -14.56 49.77
C THR A 5 8.43 -14.41 48.61
N THR A 6 8.14 -13.18 48.19
CA THR A 6 7.42 -12.88 46.95
C THR A 6 8.33 -13.11 45.75
N ASN A 7 7.99 -14.14 44.98
CA ASN A 7 8.64 -14.51 43.73
C ASN A 7 8.27 -13.45 42.67
N ILE A 8 9.21 -12.57 42.32
CA ILE A 8 9.07 -11.65 41.18
C ILE A 8 9.32 -12.48 39.91
N GLY A 9 8.23 -13.00 39.35
CA GLY A 9 8.24 -13.69 38.08
C GLY A 9 8.66 -12.75 36.96
N ASP A 10 9.73 -13.16 36.27
CA ASP A 10 10.26 -12.66 35.02
C ASP A 10 9.13 -12.53 33.97
N ARG A 11 8.60 -11.32 33.79
CA ARG A 11 7.73 -11.00 32.67
C ARG A 11 8.61 -10.78 31.45
N GLY A 12 8.92 -11.88 30.76
CA GLY A 12 9.53 -11.83 29.44
C GLY A 12 8.84 -10.77 28.59
N SER A 13 9.63 -9.84 28.05
CA SER A 13 9.18 -8.84 27.11
C SER A 13 8.64 -9.55 25.86
N GLN A 14 7.34 -9.78 25.83
CA GLN A 14 6.65 -10.12 24.59
C GLN A 14 6.72 -8.87 23.72
N THR A 15 7.78 -8.78 22.91
CA THR A 15 7.85 -7.85 21.79
C THR A 15 6.75 -8.25 20.83
N THR A 16 5.57 -7.64 20.98
CA THR A 16 4.49 -7.73 19.99
C THR A 16 5.10 -7.30 18.64
N PRO A 17 5.07 -8.15 17.60
CA PRO A 17 5.62 -7.77 16.31
C PRO A 17 4.90 -6.50 15.83
N SER A 18 5.68 -5.52 15.36
CA SER A 18 5.16 -4.30 14.73
C SER A 18 4.15 -4.68 13.64
N ALA A 19 3.03 -3.95 13.53
CA ALA A 19 1.97 -4.24 12.56
C ALA A 19 2.52 -4.32 11.12
N SER A 20 3.54 -3.51 10.80
CA SER A 20 4.25 -3.55 9.52
C SER A 20 4.96 -4.88 9.29
N ARG A 21 5.54 -5.48 10.34
CA ARG A 21 6.23 -6.77 10.29
C ARG A 21 5.24 -7.92 10.09
N SER A 22 4.08 -7.87 10.75
CA SER A 22 3.00 -8.84 10.53
C SER A 22 2.39 -8.74 9.13
N ILE A 23 2.31 -7.54 8.54
CA ILE A 23 1.83 -7.35 7.17
C ILE A 23 2.83 -7.94 6.16
N VAL A 24 4.14 -7.69 6.33
CA VAL A 24 5.17 -8.26 5.46
C VAL A 24 5.24 -9.78 5.61
N GLU A 25 5.10 -10.31 6.82
CA GLU A 25 5.04 -11.76 7.06
C GLU A 25 3.78 -12.39 6.46
N ALA A 26 2.64 -11.72 6.54
CA ALA A 26 1.40 -12.16 5.87
C ALA A 26 1.53 -12.11 4.35
N GLN A 27 2.13 -11.06 3.78
CA GLN A 27 2.38 -10.96 2.34
C GLN A 27 3.39 -12.01 1.86
N ARG A 28 4.41 -12.33 2.66
CA ARG A 28 5.36 -13.43 2.37
C ARG A 28 4.68 -14.79 2.46
N ALA A 29 3.77 -14.99 3.41
CA ALA A 29 3.00 -16.22 3.54
C ALA A 29 1.99 -16.37 2.38
N GLU A 30 1.32 -15.30 1.98
CA GLU A 30 0.43 -15.24 0.82
C GLU A 30 1.19 -15.47 -0.49
N ALA A 31 2.39 -14.89 -0.64
CA ALA A 31 3.27 -15.17 -1.76
C ALA A 31 3.77 -16.63 -1.78
N ALA A 32 4.04 -17.21 -0.61
CA ALA A 32 4.42 -18.62 -0.48
C ALA A 32 3.23 -19.56 -0.75
N GLU A 33 2.02 -19.16 -0.38
CA GLU A 33 0.78 -19.88 -0.67
C GLU A 33 0.42 -19.79 -2.16
N ALA A 34 0.64 -18.63 -2.79
CA ALA A 34 0.55 -18.44 -4.23
C ALA A 34 1.61 -19.26 -5.01
N LEU A 35 2.74 -19.60 -4.38
CA LEU A 35 3.74 -20.52 -4.94
C LEU A 35 3.33 -22.01 -4.85
N GLY A 36 2.23 -22.35 -4.19
CA GLY A 36 1.70 -23.70 -4.09
C GLY A 36 2.52 -24.64 -3.20
N LYS A 37 1.90 -25.73 -2.74
CA LYS A 37 2.60 -26.77 -1.95
C LYS A 37 3.61 -27.52 -2.83
N PRO A 38 4.74 -27.98 -2.29
CA PRO A 38 5.71 -28.77 -3.05
C PRO A 38 5.07 -30.10 -3.47
N GLY A 39 4.64 -30.21 -4.72
CA GLY A 39 3.96 -31.39 -5.26
C GLY A 39 2.85 -31.07 -6.26
N ASP A 40 2.27 -29.87 -6.22
CA ASP A 40 1.45 -29.40 -7.35
C ASP A 40 2.41 -29.00 -8.47
N SER A 41 2.19 -29.54 -9.67
CA SER A 41 2.82 -29.03 -10.88
C SER A 41 2.27 -27.62 -11.10
N TYR A 42 2.83 -26.63 -10.41
CA TYR A 42 2.75 -25.26 -10.87
C TYR A 42 3.14 -25.34 -12.34
N LYS A 43 2.21 -25.04 -13.25
CA LYS A 43 2.63 -24.57 -14.56
C LYS A 43 3.43 -23.33 -14.21
N LEU A 44 4.76 -23.48 -14.14
CA LEU A 44 5.65 -22.36 -13.99
C LEU A 44 5.33 -21.46 -15.18
N ILE A 45 4.56 -20.42 -14.93
CA ILE A 45 4.29 -19.40 -15.94
C ILE A 45 5.60 -18.63 -16.00
N ASP A 46 6.48 -19.08 -16.89
CA ASP A 46 7.77 -18.45 -17.11
C ASP A 46 7.59 -17.29 -18.09
N SER A 47 8.15 -16.14 -17.72
CA SER A 47 8.22 -14.96 -18.56
C SER A 47 9.44 -14.15 -18.13
N LEU A 48 10.37 -13.91 -19.06
CA LEU A 48 11.70 -13.40 -18.74
C LEU A 48 11.76 -11.90 -19.04
N ALA A 49 11.11 -11.07 -18.21
CA ALA A 49 10.98 -9.63 -18.45
C ALA A 49 12.30 -8.87 -18.75
N TYR A 50 13.45 -9.31 -18.21
CA TYR A 50 14.76 -8.70 -18.49
C TYR A 50 15.42 -9.19 -19.80
N ALA A 51 15.07 -10.40 -20.28
CA ALA A 51 15.64 -10.99 -21.49
C ALA A 51 14.72 -10.82 -22.71
N ASP A 52 13.40 -10.89 -22.50
CA ASP A 52 12.37 -10.79 -23.54
C ASP A 52 12.17 -9.34 -23.96
N HIS A 53 12.53 -9.02 -25.21
CA HIS A 53 12.17 -7.74 -25.81
C HIS A 53 10.76 -7.82 -26.39
N ILE A 54 9.78 -7.19 -25.73
CA ILE A 54 8.38 -7.16 -26.17
C ILE A 54 8.06 -5.80 -26.83
N PRO A 55 7.83 -5.75 -28.15
CA PRO A 55 7.39 -4.53 -28.82
C PRO A 55 6.00 -4.09 -28.33
N PRO A 56 5.69 -2.77 -28.35
CA PRO A 56 4.39 -2.26 -27.90
C PRO A 56 3.21 -2.85 -28.70
N ALA A 57 3.41 -3.19 -29.98
CA ALA A 57 2.38 -3.84 -30.79
C ALA A 57 1.93 -5.19 -30.19
N CYS A 58 2.87 -5.99 -29.66
CA CYS A 58 2.56 -7.26 -29.01
C CYS A 58 1.73 -7.05 -27.72
N THR A 59 2.01 -5.98 -26.97
CA THR A 59 1.21 -5.67 -25.76
C THR A 59 -0.23 -5.28 -26.09
N GLN A 60 -0.45 -4.53 -27.16
CA GLN A 60 -1.80 -4.14 -27.60
C GLN A 60 -2.60 -5.36 -28.08
N GLU A 61 -1.96 -6.25 -28.83
CA GLU A 61 -2.60 -7.47 -29.30
C GLU A 61 -2.90 -8.43 -28.14
N ALA A 62 -1.97 -8.58 -27.19
CA ALA A 62 -2.21 -9.35 -25.96
C ALA A 62 -3.40 -8.78 -25.16
N GLN A 63 -3.48 -7.44 -25.01
CA GLN A 63 -4.63 -6.79 -24.37
C GLN A 63 -5.94 -7.05 -25.11
N ARG A 64 -5.93 -7.00 -26.45
CA ARG A 64 -7.11 -7.32 -27.27
C ARG A 64 -7.60 -8.74 -27.01
N LEU A 65 -6.69 -9.72 -27.02
CA LEU A 65 -7.01 -11.13 -26.76
C LEU A 65 -7.50 -11.35 -25.32
N ILE A 66 -6.89 -10.71 -24.33
CA ILE A 66 -7.34 -10.76 -22.94
C ILE A 66 -8.78 -10.25 -22.81
N LEU A 67 -9.12 -9.15 -23.48
CA LEU A 67 -10.48 -8.59 -23.45
C LEU A 67 -11.50 -9.50 -24.15
N GLU A 68 -11.11 -10.21 -25.21
CA GLU A 68 -11.97 -11.17 -25.89
C GLU A 68 -12.26 -12.39 -25.01
N GLU A 69 -11.23 -12.94 -24.36
CA GLU A 69 -11.40 -14.03 -23.41
C GLU A 69 -12.19 -13.59 -22.17
N ALA A 70 -11.95 -12.38 -21.67
CA ALA A 70 -12.71 -11.82 -20.55
C ALA A 70 -14.21 -11.69 -20.85
N ARG A 71 -14.61 -11.49 -22.12
CA ARG A 71 -16.04 -11.52 -22.52
C ARG A 71 -16.62 -12.93 -22.58
N ARG A 72 -15.78 -13.95 -22.79
CA ARG A 72 -16.18 -15.36 -22.85
C ARG A 72 -16.19 -16.03 -21.48
N MET A 73 -15.48 -15.47 -20.51
CA MET A 73 -15.41 -16.01 -19.16
C MET A 73 -16.79 -16.01 -18.47
N PRO A 74 -17.16 -17.11 -17.79
CA PRO A 74 -18.44 -17.22 -17.11
C PRO A 74 -18.50 -16.46 -15.78
N LYS A 75 -17.35 -16.14 -15.17
CA LYS A 75 -17.26 -15.38 -13.91
C LYS A 75 -17.49 -13.90 -14.18
N SER A 76 -18.45 -13.29 -13.48
CA SER A 76 -18.66 -11.85 -13.50
C SER A 76 -17.64 -11.14 -12.60
N ARG A 77 -17.48 -9.82 -12.76
CA ARG A 77 -16.64 -8.98 -11.88
C ARG A 77 -17.02 -9.15 -10.41
N GLU A 78 -18.31 -9.30 -10.12
CA GLU A 78 -18.86 -9.51 -8.78
C GLU A 78 -18.40 -10.84 -8.14
N ASP A 79 -18.14 -11.86 -8.95
CA ASP A 79 -17.68 -13.16 -8.43
C ASP A 79 -16.21 -13.09 -7.98
N TYR A 80 -15.38 -12.32 -8.68
CA TYR A 80 -14.00 -12.05 -8.25
C TYR A 80 -13.94 -11.23 -6.95
N LEU A 81 -14.92 -10.33 -6.73
CA LEU A 81 -14.99 -9.55 -5.50
C LEU A 81 -15.36 -10.40 -4.28
N LYS A 82 -16.05 -11.53 -4.45
CA LYS A 82 -16.39 -12.46 -3.35
C LYS A 82 -15.18 -13.23 -2.82
N GLU A 83 -14.14 -13.40 -3.64
CA GLU A 83 -12.88 -14.05 -3.26
C GLU A 83 -12.01 -13.11 -2.40
N LEU A 84 -12.24 -11.80 -2.47
CA LEU A 84 -11.56 -10.83 -1.62
C LEU A 84 -12.19 -10.78 -0.22
N PRO A 85 -11.40 -10.52 0.83
CA PRO A 85 -11.93 -10.25 2.15
C PRO A 85 -12.94 -9.10 2.08
N SER A 86 -14.11 -9.27 2.70
CA SER A 86 -15.09 -8.18 2.79
C SER A 86 -14.43 -6.96 3.43
N ALA A 87 -14.65 -5.78 2.84
CA ALA A 87 -14.22 -4.53 3.45
C ALA A 87 -14.77 -4.49 4.88
N SER A 88 -13.94 -4.04 5.82
CA SER A 88 -14.38 -3.90 7.21
C SER A 88 -15.55 -2.92 7.25
N ASP A 89 -16.69 -3.36 7.77
CA ASP A 89 -17.87 -2.52 7.87
C ASP A 89 -17.54 -1.25 8.69
N PHE A 90 -17.85 -0.08 8.13
CA PHE A 90 -17.74 1.16 8.88
C PHE A 90 -18.76 1.13 10.02
N ASN A 91 -18.27 0.96 11.24
CA ASN A 91 -19.13 0.97 12.42
C ASN A 91 -19.42 2.41 12.86
N GLY A 92 -20.52 2.97 12.38
CA GLY A 92 -20.99 4.29 12.78
C GLY A 92 -21.27 4.43 14.29
N ALA A 93 -21.56 3.33 15.00
CA ALA A 93 -21.71 3.35 16.45
C ALA A 93 -20.37 3.48 17.19
N ARG A 94 -19.28 2.95 16.62
CA ARG A 94 -17.92 3.13 17.15
C ARG A 94 -17.37 4.53 16.88
N CYS A 95 -17.78 5.13 15.76
CA CYS A 95 -17.36 6.47 15.36
C CYS A 95 -18.55 7.40 15.06
N PRO A 96 -19.29 7.89 16.07
CA PRO A 96 -20.48 8.71 15.87
C PRO A 96 -20.20 10.04 15.16
N LEU A 97 -19.01 10.61 15.36
CA LEU A 97 -18.57 11.82 14.66
C LEU A 97 -18.43 11.56 13.16
N ALA A 98 -17.72 10.50 12.77
CA ALA A 98 -17.55 10.15 11.36
C ALA A 98 -18.88 9.76 10.70
N ALA A 99 -19.80 9.10 11.42
CA ALA A 99 -21.14 8.80 10.92
C ALA A 99 -21.93 10.07 10.59
N ARG A 100 -21.93 11.06 11.49
CA ARG A 100 -22.58 12.38 11.26
C ARG A 100 -21.96 13.13 10.09
N GLU A 101 -20.65 13.06 9.93
CA GLU A 101 -19.94 13.69 8.81
C GLU A 101 -20.29 13.03 7.47
N LEU A 102 -20.41 11.70 7.43
CA LEU A 102 -20.87 10.97 6.26
C LEU A 102 -22.32 11.34 5.91
N GLU A 103 -23.23 11.35 6.89
CA GLU A 103 -24.62 11.81 6.69
C GLU A 103 -24.71 13.26 6.21
N ARG A 104 -23.78 14.13 6.65
CA ARG A 104 -23.69 15.51 6.15
C ARG A 104 -23.21 15.55 4.70
N LEU A 105 -22.19 14.77 4.36
CA LEU A 105 -21.65 14.69 2.99
C LEU A 105 -22.67 14.11 2.01
N GLU A 106 -23.44 13.11 2.41
CA GLU A 106 -24.55 12.57 1.62
C GLU A 106 -25.62 13.63 1.32
N ARG A 107 -25.84 14.55 2.27
CA ARG A 107 -26.75 15.70 2.10
C ARG A 107 -26.12 16.85 1.29
N GLY A 108 -24.85 16.76 0.91
CA GLY A 108 -24.13 17.79 0.15
C GLY A 108 -23.92 19.10 0.93
N GLU A 109 -24.03 19.07 2.26
CA GLU A 109 -23.86 20.25 3.12
C GLU A 109 -22.37 20.55 3.33
N GLN A 110 -21.96 21.80 3.06
CA GLN A 110 -20.61 22.26 3.36
C GLN A 110 -20.44 22.50 4.87
N ALA A 111 -19.32 22.04 5.43
CA ALA A 111 -18.96 22.36 6.79
C ALA A 111 -18.54 23.83 6.90
N GLY A 112 -19.40 24.67 7.49
CA GLY A 112 -19.05 26.03 7.89
C GLY A 112 -18.61 26.06 9.35
N ILE A 113 -17.54 26.81 9.65
CA ILE A 113 -17.24 27.19 11.03
C ILE A 113 -18.15 28.35 11.38
N ASP A 114 -18.98 28.20 12.41
CA ASP A 114 -19.80 29.29 12.92
C ASP A 114 -18.91 30.30 13.67
N LEU A 115 -18.74 31.48 13.06
CA LEU A 115 -17.97 32.58 13.63
C LEU A 115 -18.86 33.58 14.39
N SER A 116 -20.18 33.47 14.31
CA SER A 116 -21.12 34.43 14.90
C SER A 116 -21.00 34.54 16.42
N ARG A 117 -20.49 33.48 17.08
CA ARG A 117 -20.16 33.45 18.50
C ARG A 117 -19.07 34.46 18.90
N TYR A 118 -18.15 34.77 17.99
CA TYR A 118 -17.02 35.66 18.26
C TYR A 118 -17.32 37.12 17.89
N ASP A 119 -18.45 37.39 17.25
CA ASP A 119 -18.89 38.75 16.97
C ASP A 119 -19.54 39.38 18.20
N LEU A 120 -19.30 40.67 18.45
CA LEU A 120 -20.04 41.43 19.46
C LEU A 120 -21.35 41.92 18.82
N PRO A 121 -22.52 41.40 19.20
CA PRO A 121 -23.79 41.90 18.68
C PRO A 121 -24.05 43.30 19.25
N SER A 122 -24.47 44.24 18.39
CA SER A 122 -25.03 45.50 18.85
C SER A 122 -26.36 45.24 19.56
N GLY A 123 -26.58 45.82 20.74
CA GLY A 123 -27.86 45.71 21.44
C GLY A 123 -29.02 46.11 20.54
N GLY A 124 -29.99 45.23 20.35
CA GLY A 124 -31.17 45.47 19.52
C GLY A 124 -32.15 46.44 20.19
N LYS A 125 -33.37 46.59 19.66
CA LYS A 125 -34.40 47.45 20.30
C LYS A 125 -35.10 46.78 21.48
N ASP A 126 -34.94 45.46 21.64
CA ASP A 126 -35.65 44.65 22.62
C ASP A 126 -34.77 44.31 23.84
N ALA A 127 -35.36 44.32 25.04
CA ALA A 127 -34.67 44.01 26.29
C ALA A 127 -33.99 42.61 26.28
N LYS A 128 -34.59 41.61 25.62
CA LYS A 128 -34.01 40.26 25.48
C LYS A 128 -32.75 40.26 24.63
N SER A 129 -32.73 41.05 23.56
CA SER A 129 -31.56 41.17 22.67
C SER A 129 -30.39 41.85 23.38
N TRP A 130 -30.68 42.83 24.24
CA TRP A 130 -29.68 43.46 25.11
C TRP A 130 -29.09 42.48 26.13
N LEU A 131 -29.93 41.70 26.81
CA LEU A 131 -29.45 40.72 27.78
C LEU A 131 -28.54 39.67 27.13
N SER A 132 -28.92 39.16 25.95
CA SER A 132 -28.10 38.23 25.19
C SER A 132 -26.78 38.87 24.72
N ALA A 133 -26.78 40.15 24.34
CA ALA A 133 -25.58 40.86 23.96
C ALA A 133 -24.62 41.07 25.15
N VAL A 134 -25.15 41.39 26.33
CA VAL A 134 -24.36 41.51 27.57
C VAL A 134 -23.73 40.18 27.96
N GLN A 135 -24.51 39.09 27.97
CA GLN A 135 -24.00 37.75 28.29
C GLN A 135 -22.90 37.29 27.31
N ASN A 136 -23.04 37.63 26.02
CA ASN A 136 -22.01 37.35 25.03
C ASN A 136 -20.75 38.21 25.28
N ALA A 137 -20.90 39.50 25.60
CA ALA A 137 -19.78 40.37 25.94
C ALA A 137 -19.02 39.90 27.20
N GLU A 138 -19.74 39.45 28.24
CA GLU A 138 -19.14 38.83 29.43
C GLU A 138 -18.35 37.58 29.06
N SER A 139 -18.94 36.69 28.25
CA SER A 139 -18.27 35.48 27.78
C SER A 139 -16.99 35.80 26.97
N GLN A 140 -17.04 36.83 26.14
CA GLN A 140 -15.89 37.26 25.35
C GLN A 140 -14.79 37.90 26.20
N LEU A 141 -15.14 38.65 27.25
CA LEU A 141 -14.17 39.19 28.19
C LEU A 141 -13.38 38.05 28.86
N GLU A 142 -14.07 37.01 29.33
CA GLU A 142 -13.44 35.81 29.89
C GLU A 142 -12.57 35.09 28.87
N HIS A 143 -13.01 34.98 27.60
CA HIS A 143 -12.17 34.42 26.54
C HIS A 143 -10.91 35.26 26.27
N GLN A 144 -10.98 36.59 26.35
CA GLN A 144 -9.78 37.43 26.23
C GLN A 144 -8.84 37.26 27.43
N SER A 145 -9.37 37.12 28.66
CA SER A 145 -8.54 36.83 29.84
C SER A 145 -7.78 35.52 29.67
N ASN A 146 -8.49 34.44 29.31
CA ASN A 146 -7.88 33.14 29.01
C ASN A 146 -6.86 33.22 27.87
N ARG A 147 -7.13 34.04 26.84
CA ARG A 147 -6.20 34.25 25.73
C ARG A 147 -4.90 34.89 26.21
N VAL A 148 -4.95 35.88 27.09
CA VAL A 148 -3.75 36.52 27.67
C VAL A 148 -2.94 35.49 28.45
N GLU A 149 -3.59 34.70 29.33
CA GLU A 149 -2.92 33.64 30.08
C GLU A 149 -2.26 32.59 29.17
N ASN A 150 -2.97 32.15 28.13
CA ASN A 150 -2.43 31.21 27.14
C ASN A 150 -1.23 31.80 26.38
N LEU A 151 -1.29 33.08 26.00
CA LEU A 151 -0.20 33.78 25.33
C LEU A 151 1.01 33.94 26.25
N GLU A 152 0.81 34.20 27.53
CA GLU A 152 1.90 34.24 28.50
C GLU A 152 2.57 32.86 28.65
N LEU A 153 1.78 31.79 28.72
CA LEU A 153 2.31 30.43 28.79
C LEU A 153 3.10 30.09 27.52
N MET A 154 2.56 30.42 26.35
CA MET A 154 3.24 30.25 25.07
C MET A 154 4.54 31.08 24.98
N LEU A 155 4.56 32.31 25.49
CA LEU A 155 5.76 33.13 25.50
C LEU A 155 6.84 32.53 26.42
N LYS A 156 6.44 31.96 27.56
CA LYS A 156 7.33 31.34 28.54
C LYS A 156 7.95 30.03 28.03
N SER A 157 7.17 29.12 27.45
CA SER A 157 7.62 27.75 27.13
C SER A 157 7.45 27.32 25.67
N GLY A 158 6.78 28.12 24.83
CA GLY A 158 6.46 27.75 23.45
C GLY A 158 7.71 27.44 22.63
N ALA A 159 8.74 28.28 22.68
CA ALA A 159 9.98 28.04 21.95
C ALA A 159 10.68 26.73 22.34
N SER A 160 10.65 26.34 23.63
CA SER A 160 11.22 25.07 24.08
C SER A 160 10.40 23.87 23.62
N VAL A 161 9.08 23.94 23.72
CA VAL A 161 8.18 22.86 23.29
C VAL A 161 8.28 22.64 21.78
N TRP A 162 8.28 23.73 20.99
CA TRP A 162 8.44 23.65 19.55
C TRP A 162 9.78 23.05 19.11
N ARG A 163 10.87 23.40 19.81
CA ARG A 163 12.19 22.79 19.54
C ARG A 163 12.20 21.29 19.81
N GLU A 164 11.59 20.85 20.92
CA GLU A 164 11.49 19.43 21.24
C GLU A 164 10.58 18.68 20.27
N ALA A 165 9.43 19.27 19.89
CA ALA A 165 8.54 18.70 18.89
C ALA A 165 9.25 18.56 17.52
N ASN A 166 10.02 19.57 17.09
CA ASN A 166 10.81 19.48 15.86
C ASN A 166 11.85 18.36 15.95
N LYS A 167 12.56 18.22 17.07
CA LYS A 167 13.52 17.13 17.27
C LYS A 167 12.86 15.75 17.19
N GLN A 168 11.65 15.60 17.74
CA GLN A 168 10.88 14.37 17.63
C GLN A 168 10.47 14.09 16.18
N LEU A 169 10.01 15.12 15.45
CA LEU A 169 9.67 15.01 14.03
C LEU A 169 10.88 14.64 13.18
N GLU A 170 12.03 15.27 13.40
CA GLU A 170 13.29 14.92 12.74
C GLU A 170 13.68 13.46 12.98
N GLY A 171 13.52 12.98 14.22
CA GLY A 171 13.73 11.57 14.57
C GLY A 171 12.78 10.62 13.84
N LEU A 172 11.50 10.97 13.73
CA LEU A 172 10.51 10.19 12.97
C LEU A 172 10.85 10.18 11.48
N CYS A 173 11.16 11.33 10.89
CA CYS A 173 11.58 11.43 9.49
C CYS A 173 12.83 10.58 9.22
N ALA A 174 13.82 10.61 10.11
CA ALA A 174 15.02 9.79 10.00
C ALA A 174 14.74 8.28 10.18
N SER A 175 13.72 7.91 10.94
CA SER A 175 13.29 6.50 11.04
C SER A 175 12.64 6.03 9.75
N VAL A 176 11.68 6.79 9.24
CA VAL A 176 10.99 6.48 7.98
C VAL A 176 11.99 6.42 6.83
N ALA A 177 12.92 7.38 6.74
CA ALA A 177 13.96 7.40 5.71
C ALA A 177 14.85 6.14 5.74
N ARG A 178 15.22 5.66 6.93
CA ARG A 178 15.99 4.41 7.07
C ARG A 178 15.18 3.18 6.67
N GLU A 179 13.90 3.14 7.02
CA GLU A 179 13.01 2.03 6.63
C GLU A 179 12.81 2.00 5.12
N THR A 180 12.65 3.15 4.47
CA THR A 180 12.54 3.24 3.01
C THR A 180 13.84 2.82 2.33
N GLU A 181 14.99 3.29 2.79
CA GLU A 181 16.30 2.92 2.23
C GLU A 181 16.57 1.41 2.37
N ALA A 182 16.21 0.83 3.52
CA ALA A 182 16.33 -0.61 3.73
C ALA A 182 15.44 -1.40 2.76
N ALA A 183 14.17 -0.98 2.59
CA ALA A 183 13.24 -1.62 1.66
C ALA A 183 13.70 -1.49 0.19
N GLU A 184 14.20 -0.31 -0.21
CA GLU A 184 14.79 -0.08 -1.53
C GLU A 184 16.00 -0.99 -1.75
N GLY A 185 16.88 -1.12 -0.76
CA GLY A 185 18.03 -2.03 -0.81
C GLY A 185 17.63 -3.50 -0.99
N GLU A 186 16.58 -3.96 -0.29
CA GLU A 186 16.02 -5.31 -0.46
C GLU A 186 15.42 -5.51 -1.87
N ILE A 187 14.65 -4.54 -2.37
CA ILE A 187 14.08 -4.56 -3.72
C ILE A 187 15.18 -4.62 -4.78
N GLU A 188 16.22 -3.79 -4.65
CA GLU A 188 17.34 -3.79 -5.57
C GLU A 188 18.12 -5.10 -5.56
N ALA A 189 18.36 -5.67 -4.38
CA ALA A 189 19.04 -6.96 -4.26
C ALA A 189 18.26 -8.06 -4.99
N MET A 190 16.94 -8.14 -4.76
CA MET A 190 16.05 -9.07 -5.46
C MET A 190 16.05 -8.83 -6.98
N ASN A 191 15.98 -7.58 -7.41
CA ASN A 191 15.98 -7.23 -8.83
C ASN A 191 17.31 -7.58 -9.51
N ARG A 192 18.45 -7.38 -8.82
CA ARG A 192 19.78 -7.78 -9.31
C ARG A 192 19.86 -9.29 -9.49
N GLU A 193 19.42 -10.07 -8.51
CA GLU A 193 19.39 -11.53 -8.58
C GLU A 193 18.46 -12.01 -9.71
N ARG A 194 17.24 -11.48 -9.78
CA ARG A 194 16.27 -11.79 -10.84
C ARG A 194 16.84 -11.50 -12.22
N LYS A 195 17.48 -10.34 -12.41
CA LYS A 195 18.10 -9.96 -13.68
C LYS A 195 19.21 -10.93 -14.07
N LEU A 196 20.10 -11.28 -13.14
CA LEU A 196 21.18 -12.23 -13.42
C LEU A 196 20.64 -13.60 -13.84
N HIS A 197 19.65 -14.10 -13.11
CA HIS A 197 18.99 -15.38 -13.42
C HIS A 197 18.35 -15.35 -14.81
N GLN A 198 17.50 -14.35 -15.10
CA GLN A 198 16.78 -14.25 -16.36
C GLN A 198 17.72 -14.06 -17.57
N MET A 199 18.78 -13.26 -17.43
CA MET A 199 19.77 -13.09 -18.50
C MET A 199 20.55 -14.38 -18.78
N THR A 200 20.87 -15.15 -17.72
CA THR A 200 21.55 -16.45 -17.87
C THR A 200 20.65 -17.45 -18.57
N THR A 201 19.40 -17.57 -18.14
CA THR A 201 18.39 -18.44 -18.76
C THR A 201 18.12 -18.02 -20.21
N GLY A 202 17.97 -16.73 -20.50
CA GLY A 202 17.78 -16.21 -21.87
C GLY A 202 18.94 -16.58 -22.79
N ASN A 203 20.19 -16.49 -22.32
CA ASN A 203 21.36 -16.92 -23.09
C ASN A 203 21.36 -18.44 -23.36
N GLN A 204 20.92 -19.25 -22.39
CA GLN A 204 20.78 -20.70 -22.57
C GLN A 204 19.71 -21.03 -23.61
N ILE A 205 18.55 -20.37 -23.55
CA ILE A 205 17.47 -20.53 -24.54
C ILE A 205 17.99 -20.15 -25.93
N ALA A 206 18.63 -19.00 -26.09
CA ALA A 206 19.19 -18.56 -27.37
C ALA A 206 20.30 -19.49 -27.91
N HIS A 207 21.00 -20.21 -27.03
CA HIS A 207 21.93 -21.27 -27.44
C HIS A 207 21.19 -22.50 -27.95
N MET A 208 20.21 -23.00 -27.18
CA MET A 208 19.41 -24.17 -27.56
C MET A 208 18.60 -23.94 -28.83
N GLU A 209 18.07 -22.72 -29.04
CA GLU A 209 17.39 -22.35 -30.28
C GLU A 209 18.32 -22.45 -31.48
N ARG A 210 19.55 -21.94 -31.39
CA ARG A 210 20.54 -22.05 -32.47
C ARG A 210 20.89 -23.50 -32.77
N GLU A 211 21.13 -24.31 -31.73
CA GLU A 211 21.38 -25.73 -31.92
C GLU A 211 20.20 -26.42 -32.59
N TRP A 212 18.97 -26.10 -32.18
CA TRP A 212 17.76 -26.63 -32.80
C TRP A 212 17.65 -26.24 -34.28
N PHE A 213 17.86 -24.96 -34.62
CA PHE A 213 17.87 -24.50 -36.01
C PHE A 213 18.92 -25.22 -36.84
N ASP A 214 20.13 -25.39 -36.31
CA ASP A 214 21.22 -26.12 -36.99
C ASP A 214 20.86 -27.58 -37.24
N GLN A 215 20.24 -28.26 -36.26
CA GLN A 215 19.82 -29.66 -36.42
C GLN A 215 18.70 -29.80 -37.45
N VAL A 216 17.69 -28.91 -37.42
CA VAL A 216 16.63 -28.90 -38.43
C VAL A 216 17.20 -28.67 -39.83
N HIS A 217 18.15 -27.74 -39.96
CA HIS A 217 18.80 -27.45 -41.24
C HIS A 217 19.63 -28.63 -41.75
N LYS A 218 20.41 -29.28 -40.87
CA LYS A 218 21.17 -30.50 -41.20
C LYS A 218 20.25 -31.63 -41.64
N ASN A 219 19.16 -31.89 -40.92
CA ASN A 219 18.19 -32.92 -41.30
C ASN A 219 17.60 -32.64 -42.68
N ARG A 220 17.23 -31.39 -42.96
CA ARG A 220 16.71 -30.99 -44.27
C ARG A 220 17.74 -31.16 -45.40
N GLN A 221 19.02 -30.88 -45.14
CA GLN A 221 20.09 -31.11 -46.11
C GLN A 221 20.28 -32.59 -46.41
N ILE A 222 20.21 -33.45 -45.37
CA ILE A 222 20.29 -34.90 -45.50
C ILE A 222 19.11 -35.42 -46.33
N GLU A 223 17.88 -35.01 -46.01
CA GLU A 223 16.67 -35.38 -46.78
C GLU A 223 16.80 -35.00 -48.26
N PHE A 224 17.30 -33.79 -48.54
CA PHE A 224 17.54 -33.33 -49.91
C PHE A 224 18.59 -34.19 -50.63
N ALA A 225 19.71 -34.50 -49.97
CA ALA A 225 20.76 -35.34 -50.53
C ALA A 225 20.28 -36.77 -50.80
N CYS A 226 19.51 -37.37 -49.88
CA CYS A 226 18.88 -38.68 -50.05
C CYS A 226 17.93 -38.69 -51.25
N SER A 227 17.04 -37.70 -51.37
CA SER A 227 16.12 -37.59 -52.51
C SER A 227 16.85 -37.45 -53.85
N GLN A 228 17.96 -36.71 -53.90
CA GLN A 228 18.79 -36.64 -55.09
C GLN A 228 19.46 -37.97 -55.44
N LEU A 229 19.90 -38.73 -54.45
CA LEU A 229 20.49 -40.05 -54.67
C LEU A 229 19.45 -41.06 -55.16
N GLU A 230 18.23 -41.03 -54.62
CA GLU A 230 17.12 -41.87 -55.07
C GLU A 230 16.78 -41.61 -56.54
N ARG A 231 16.64 -40.34 -56.93
CA ARG A 231 16.38 -39.95 -58.34
C ARG A 231 17.48 -40.33 -59.32
N LYS A 232 18.71 -40.55 -58.86
CA LYS A 232 19.83 -41.00 -59.70
C LYS A 232 19.90 -42.53 -59.82
N LYS A 233 19.19 -43.24 -58.94
CA LYS A 233 19.19 -44.70 -58.87
C LYS A 233 18.06 -45.32 -59.71
N ASP A 234 16.98 -44.57 -59.89
CA ASP A 234 15.94 -44.80 -60.90
C ASP A 234 16.39 -44.33 -62.28
#